data_AF-A0A2V5UWV8-F1
#
_entry.id   AF-A0A2V5UWV8-F1
#
_cell.length_a   1.000
_cell.length_b   1.000
_cell.length_c   1.000
_cell.angle_alpha   90.00
_cell.angle_beta   90.00
_cell.angle_gamma   90.00
#
_symmetry.space_group_name_H-M   'P 1'
#
loop_
_entity.id
_entity.type
_entity.pdbx_description
1 polymer ?
#
loop_
_entity_poly.entity_id
_entity_poly.type
_entity_poly.pdbx_seq_one_letter_code
_entity_poly.pdbx_strand_id
1 'polypeptide(L)' 'MPKRVLENARHRFRHIEGILRVLGPDATLRRGYSITRDTKGNLIRTVSDVRSKMKIRTRLSDGEFDSEVF' A
#
# COMPACT_ATOMS: atom_id res chain seq x y z
N MET A 1 -37.33 -13.99 2.26
CA MET A 1 -36.19 -14.31 3.15
C MET A 1 -34.78 -14.20 2.51
N PRO A 2 -34.53 -14.36 1.19
CA PRO A 2 -33.16 -14.25 0.63
C PRO A 2 -32.56 -12.82 0.60
N LYS A 3 -33.40 -11.80 0.40
CA LYS A 3 -32.96 -10.40 0.26
C LYS A 3 -32.19 -9.88 1.49
N ARG A 4 -32.63 -10.25 2.68
CA ARG A 4 -32.04 -9.80 3.96
C ARG A 4 -30.66 -10.40 4.20
N VAL A 5 -30.42 -11.64 3.75
CA VAL A 5 -29.10 -12.29 3.80
C VAL A 5 -28.13 -11.59 2.85
N LEU A 6 -28.59 -11.27 1.63
CA LEU A 6 -27.78 -10.56 0.64
C LEU A 6 -27.44 -9.12 1.05
N GLU A 7 -28.39 -8.39 1.64
CA GLU A 7 -28.14 -7.06 2.21
C GLU A 7 -27.10 -7.11 3.33
N ASN A 8 -27.24 -8.05 4.27
CA ASN A 8 -26.28 -8.22 5.36
C ASN A 8 -24.87 -8.54 4.83
N ALA A 9 -24.75 -9.39 3.81
CA ALA A 9 -23.47 -9.68 3.16
C ALA A 9 -22.88 -8.43 2.50
N ARG A 10 -23.68 -7.62 1.80
CA ARG A 10 -23.23 -6.35 1.20
C ARG A 10 -22.81 -5.31 2.24
N HIS A 11 -23.52 -5.22 3.37
CA HIS A 11 -23.13 -4.34 4.47
C HIS A 11 -21.80 -4.76 5.09
N ARG A 12 -21.60 -6.06 5.34
CA ARG A 12 -20.32 -6.60 5.83
C ARG A 12 -19.17 -6.35 4.85
N PHE A 13 -19.41 -6.59 3.56
CA PHE A 13 -18.41 -6.34 2.52
C PHE A 13 -17.99 -4.87 2.47
N ARG A 14 -18.96 -3.93 2.41
CA ARG A 14 -18.67 -2.49 2.42
C ARG A 14 -17.94 -2.03 3.69
N HIS A 15 -18.27 -2.62 4.83
CA HIS A 15 -17.60 -2.31 6.08
C HIS A 15 -16.12 -2.74 6.06
N ILE A 16 -15.83 -3.96 5.61
CA ILE A 16 -14.46 -4.47 5.47
C ILE A 16 -13.68 -3.66 4.42
N GLU A 17 -14.31 -3.32 3.29
CA GLU A 17 -13.71 -2.47 2.28
C GLU A 17 -13.35 -1.08 2.84
N GLY A 18 -14.23 -0.49 3.65
CA GLY A 18 -13.97 0.78 4.34
C GLY A 18 -12.78 0.69 5.29
N ILE A 19 -12.67 -0.40 6.07
CA ILE A 19 -11.52 -0.67 6.94
C ILE A 19 -10.23 -0.80 6.13
N LEU A 20 -10.23 -1.60 5.06
CA LEU A 20 -9.07 -1.77 4.19
C LEU A 20 -8.65 -0.47 3.51
N ARG A 21 -9.61 0.39 3.15
CA ARG A 21 -9.32 1.70 2.58
C ARG A 21 -8.60 2.62 3.57
N VAL A 22 -8.83 2.48 4.87
CA VAL A 22 -8.24 3.29 5.95
C VAL A 22 -6.92 2.70 6.46
N LEU A 23 -6.81 1.38 6.54
CA LEU A 23 -5.63 0.68 7.08
C LEU A 23 -4.63 0.24 5.99
N GLY A 24 -5.06 0.20 4.74
CA GLY A 24 -4.23 -0.22 3.62
C GLY A 24 -3.15 0.80 3.25
N PRO A 25 -2.15 0.37 2.47
CA PRO A 25 -1.06 1.23 1.99
C PRO A 25 -1.58 2.48 1.26
N ASP A 26 -2.73 2.40 0.58
CA ASP A 26 -3.31 3.54 -0.12
C ASP A 26 -3.68 4.70 0.84
N ALA A 27 -4.04 4.42 2.09
CA ALA A 27 -4.27 5.48 3.08
C ALA A 27 -2.97 6.22 3.43
N THR A 28 -1.85 5.49 3.49
CA THR A 28 -0.52 6.06 3.74
C THR A 28 -0.08 6.92 2.55
N LEU A 29 -0.27 6.41 1.33
CA LEU A 29 0.06 7.14 0.11
C LEU A 29 -0.77 8.42 -0.05
N ARG A 30 -2.09 8.37 0.21
CA ARG A 30 -2.97 9.56 0.17
C ARG A 30 -2.63 10.63 1.21
N ARG A 31 -1.93 10.26 2.29
CA ARG A 31 -1.44 11.21 3.31
C ARG A 31 -0.14 11.91 2.90
N GLY A 32 0.43 11.58 1.72
CA GLY A 32 1.66 12.18 1.21
C GLY A 32 2.94 11.45 1.60
N TYR A 33 2.84 10.23 2.16
CA TYR A 33 4.00 9.37 2.35
C TYR A 33 4.26 8.50 1.13
N SER A 34 5.48 7.99 1.01
CA SER A 34 5.87 7.03 -0.01
C SER A 34 6.13 5.64 0.59
N ILE A 35 6.14 4.63 -0.27
CA ILE A 35 6.50 3.25 0.08
C ILE A 35 7.67 2.85 -0.81
N THR A 36 8.83 2.59 -0.22
CA THR A 36 10.04 2.22 -0.94
C THR A 36 10.32 0.72 -0.84
N ARG A 37 10.63 0.09 -1.97
CA ARG A 37 10.95 -1.33 -2.09
C ARG A 37 12.29 -1.53 -2.79
N ASP A 38 12.93 -2.65 -2.53
CA ASP A 38 14.05 -3.13 -3.35
C ASP A 38 13.57 -3.66 -4.71
N THR A 39 14.51 -4.05 -5.58
CA THR A 39 14.21 -4.64 -6.89
C THR A 39 13.50 -6.00 -6.83
N LYS A 40 13.50 -6.67 -5.67
CA LYS A 40 12.81 -7.94 -5.43
C LYS A 40 11.40 -7.72 -4.87
N GLY A 41 11.00 -6.47 -4.61
CA GLY A 41 9.72 -6.10 -4.04
C GLY A 41 9.66 -6.10 -2.51
N ASN A 42 10.78 -6.32 -1.82
CA ASN A 42 10.83 -6.27 -0.36
C ASN A 42 10.74 -4.82 0.11
N LEU A 43 9.97 -4.57 1.18
CA LEU A 43 9.84 -3.23 1.74
C LEU A 43 11.12 -2.83 2.47
N ILE A 44 11.64 -1.65 2.14
CA ILE A 44 12.75 -1.03 2.87
C ILE A 44 12.15 -0.29 4.06
N ARG A 45 12.46 -0.73 5.28
CA ARG A 45 11.93 -0.17 6.53
C ARG A 45 12.97 0.55 7.37
N THR A 46 14.25 0.24 7.15
CA THR A 46 15.38 0.85 7.85
C THR A 46 16.46 1.25 6.87
N VAL A 47 17.17 2.32 7.19
CA VAL A 47 18.34 2.78 6.42
C VAL A 47 19.46 1.73 6.40
N SER A 48 19.50 0.83 7.40
CA SER A 48 20.49 -0.26 7.46
C SER A 48 20.35 -1.28 6.33
N ASP A 49 19.17 -1.39 5.71
CA ASP A 49 18.92 -2.29 4.58
C ASP A 49 19.39 -1.68 3.24
N VAL A 50 19.77 -0.40 3.26
CA VAL A 50 20.11 0.38 2.08
C VAL A 50 21.62 0.35 1.84
N ARG A 51 22.02 0.18 0.58
CA ARG A 51 23.42 0.22 0.14
C ARG A 51 23.62 1.28 -0.93
N SER A 52 24.82 1.86 -1.01
CA SER A 52 25.17 2.74 -2.13
C SER A 52 25.02 1.97 -3.45
N LYS A 53 24.57 2.66 -4.50
CA LYS A 53 24.25 2.11 -5.82
C LYS A 53 23.09 1.12 -5.86
N MET A 54 22.33 0.99 -4.77
CA MET A 54 21.14 0.15 -4.74
C MET A 54 20.02 0.77 -5.57
N LYS A 55 19.43 -0.02 -6.48
CA LYS A 55 18.19 0.34 -7.15
C LYS A 55 17.00 0.09 -6.23
N ILE A 56 16.12 1.07 -6.17
CA ILE A 56 14.90 1.04 -5.37
C ILE A 56 13.71 1.46 -6.24
N ARG A 57 12.53 0.96 -5.87
CA ARG A 57 11.26 1.41 -6.43
C ARG A 57 10.47 2.13 -5.37
N THR A 58 10.06 3.35 -5.67
CA THR A 58 9.27 4.18 -4.76
C THR A 58 7.86 4.34 -5.32
N ARG A 59 6.88 3.98 -4.51
CA ARG A 59 5.45 4.15 -4.82
C ARG A 59 4.90 5.41 -4.15
N LEU A 60 4.18 6.19 -4.93
CA LEU A 60 3.38 7.34 -4.52
C LEU A 60 1.89 7.04 -4.75
N SER A 61 1.02 8.00 -4.44
CA SER A 61 -0.43 7.86 -4.61
C SER A 61 -0.89 7.71 -6.06
N ASP A 62 -0.10 8.20 -7.02
CA ASP A 62 -0.43 8.33 -8.43
C ASP A 62 0.46 7.49 -9.35
N GLY A 63 1.44 6.77 -8.79
CA GLY A 63 2.34 5.95 -9.60
C GLY A 63 3.54 5.41 -8.83
N GLU A 64 4.48 4.85 -9.59
CA GLU A 64 5.74 4.32 -9.08
C GLU A 64 6.88 4.79 -9.98
N PHE A 65 8.06 5.01 -9.40
CA PHE A 65 9.27 5.34 -10.13
C PHE A 65 10.48 4.61 -9.54
N ASP A 66 11.49 4.40 -10.38
CA ASP A 66 12.75 3.78 -9.97
C ASP A 66 13.79 4.84 -9.61
N SER A 67 14.68 4.54 -8.68
CA SER A 67 15.77 5.43 -8.26
C SER A 67 17.01 4.64 -7.86
N GLU A 68 18.17 5.30 -7.86
CA GLU A 68 19.43 4.75 -7.36
C GLU A 68 19.85 5.50 -6.11
N VAL A 69 20.31 4.76 -5.09
CA VAL A 69 20.85 5.33 -3.86
C VAL A 69 22.30 5.76 -4.06
N PHE A 70 22.66 6.95 -3.54
CA PHE A 70 24.01 7.50 -3.60
C PHE A 70 24.75 7.31 -2.29
#